data_AF-A0A0B8PAC1-F1
#
_entry.id   AF-A0A0B8PAC1-F1
#
_cell.length_a   1.000
_cell.length_b   1.000
_cell.length_c   1.000
_cell.angle_alpha   90.00
_cell.angle_beta   90.00
_cell.angle_gamma   90.00
#
_symmetry.space_group_name_H-M   'P 1'
#
loop_
_entity.id
_entity.type
_entity.pdbx_description
1 polymer ?
#
loop_
_entity_poly.entity_id
_entity_poly.type
_entity_poly.pdbx_seq_one_letter_code
_entity_poly.pdbx_strand_id
1 'polypeptide(L)'
;MNIKTVKKCLAFASILLSPITFTQVAYASSLQVSSWNIAWLSETGYPQFSESIRNKDDWQRLSYYSDKLNSDVLAFQEVNSIEAISKVVGDNFNIYLSQRSGWRYRDNQFDDINQYTGFAVNKSLEVKEHKDLNLNTERNGKLRFATYIEVKRPNAAAIHAYQCTLKRVAKLKKETTAPVRSFVLKGKCLIVG
;
A
#
# COMPACT_ATOMS: atom_id res chain seq x y z
N MET A 1 -50.03 36.37 -35.86
CA MET A 1 -48.69 35.76 -35.84
C MET A 1 -48.65 34.65 -36.88
N ASN A 2 -47.72 34.68 -37.85
CA ASN A 2 -47.76 33.79 -39.03
C ASN A 2 -47.31 32.37 -38.68
N ILE A 3 -48.18 31.37 -38.93
CA ILE A 3 -47.96 29.95 -38.63
C ILE A 3 -46.67 29.40 -39.29
N LYS A 4 -46.27 29.95 -40.45
CA LYS A 4 -45.01 29.58 -41.12
C LYS A 4 -43.76 30.06 -40.35
N THR A 5 -43.84 31.19 -39.66
CA THR A 5 -42.74 31.74 -38.87
C THR A 5 -42.54 30.95 -37.57
N VAL A 6 -43.63 30.53 -36.92
CA VAL A 6 -43.59 29.71 -35.70
C VAL A 6 -42.98 28.33 -35.98
N LYS A 7 -43.34 27.68 -37.11
CA LYS A 7 -42.77 26.39 -37.52
C LYS A 7 -41.27 26.45 -37.82
N LYS A 8 -40.78 27.55 -38.41
CA LYS A 8 -39.34 27.76 -38.64
C LYS A 8 -38.58 27.95 -37.32
N CYS A 9 -39.10 28.73 -36.38
CA CYS A 9 -38.47 28.91 -35.07
C CYS A 9 -38.44 27.61 -34.23
N LEU A 10 -39.49 26.79 -34.28
CA LEU A 10 -39.49 25.47 -33.63
C LEU A 10 -38.48 24.50 -34.25
N ALA A 11 -38.33 24.50 -35.58
CA ALA A 11 -37.33 23.66 -36.25
C ALA A 11 -35.89 24.07 -35.93
N PHE A 12 -35.62 25.38 -35.80
CA PHE A 12 -34.31 25.89 -35.38
C PHE A 12 -34.00 25.62 -33.90
N ALA A 13 -34.99 25.70 -33.01
CA ALA A 13 -34.83 25.37 -31.59
C ALA A 13 -34.52 23.89 -31.37
N SER A 14 -35.12 22.99 -32.16
CA SER A 14 -34.87 21.53 -32.06
C SER A 14 -33.49 21.11 -32.57
N ILE A 15 -32.89 21.85 -33.52
CA ILE A 15 -31.55 21.55 -34.04
C ILE A 15 -30.45 22.05 -33.08
N LEU A 16 -30.68 23.14 -32.37
CA LEU A 16 -29.72 23.70 -31.39
C LEU A 16 -29.69 22.96 -30.05
N LEU A 17 -30.73 22.20 -29.70
CA LEU A 17 -30.75 21.36 -28.48
C LEU A 17 -30.21 19.93 -28.70
N SER A 18 -29.93 19.54 -29.96
CA SER A 18 -29.55 18.16 -30.32
C SER A 18 -28.11 17.72 -29.97
N PRO A 19 -27.08 18.57 -29.82
CA PRO A 19 -25.72 18.06 -29.59
C PRO A 19 -25.36 17.78 -28.11
N ILE A 20 -26.28 17.92 -27.14
CA ILE A 20 -25.91 17.85 -25.70
C ILE A 20 -25.86 16.40 -25.15
N THR A 21 -26.30 15.39 -25.91
CA THR A 21 -26.24 13.98 -25.45
C THR A 21 -25.01 13.25 -25.98
N PHE A 22 -23.82 13.87 -25.98
CA PHE A 22 -22.58 13.09 -25.99
C PHE A 22 -22.36 12.58 -24.56
N THR A 23 -22.84 11.36 -24.29
CA THR A 23 -22.46 10.64 -23.07
C THR A 23 -20.96 10.44 -23.10
N GLN A 24 -20.21 11.27 -22.37
CA GLN A 24 -18.79 11.04 -22.19
C GLN A 24 -18.65 9.75 -21.38
N VAL A 25 -18.24 8.68 -22.04
CA VAL A 25 -17.83 7.46 -21.35
C VAL A 25 -16.56 7.83 -20.58
N ALA A 26 -16.69 8.02 -19.27
CA ALA A 26 -15.55 8.24 -18.40
C ALA A 26 -14.74 6.93 -18.33
N TYR A 27 -13.61 6.89 -19.05
CA TYR A 27 -12.66 5.80 -18.95
C TYR A 27 -11.88 5.94 -17.64
N ALA A 28 -12.35 5.27 -16.59
CA ALA A 28 -11.62 5.16 -15.33
C ALA A 28 -10.74 3.91 -15.35
N SER A 29 -9.42 4.09 -15.33
CA SER A 29 -8.50 2.98 -15.07
C SER A 29 -8.51 2.67 -13.57
N SER A 30 -8.89 1.43 -13.21
CA SER A 30 -8.84 0.97 -11.83
C SER A 30 -7.39 0.81 -11.37
N LEU A 31 -7.10 1.20 -10.13
CA LEU A 31 -5.85 0.90 -9.44
C LEU A 31 -6.16 -0.07 -8.31
N GLN A 32 -5.64 -1.30 -8.36
CA GLN A 32 -5.76 -2.25 -7.26
C GLN A 32 -4.68 -2.01 -6.22
N VAL A 33 -5.12 -1.65 -5.01
CA VAL A 33 -4.24 -1.41 -3.87
C VAL A 33 -4.54 -2.38 -2.76
N SER A 34 -3.51 -3.10 -2.29
CA SER A 34 -3.60 -4.05 -1.19
C SER A 34 -2.68 -3.66 -0.05
N SER A 35 -2.95 -4.17 1.16
CA SER A 35 -2.05 -4.04 2.29
C SER A 35 -1.84 -5.37 3.04
N TRP A 36 -0.57 -5.69 3.31
CA TRP A 36 -0.19 -6.96 3.92
C TRP A 36 0.94 -6.82 4.95
N ASN A 37 0.63 -7.19 6.20
CA ASN A 37 1.65 -7.49 7.18
C ASN A 37 2.11 -8.94 6.98
N ILE A 38 3.37 -9.13 6.57
CA ILE A 38 3.87 -10.46 6.13
C ILE A 38 4.51 -11.23 7.30
N ALA A 39 4.39 -10.70 8.53
CA ALA A 39 4.84 -11.30 9.78
C ALA A 39 6.33 -11.68 9.79
N TRP A 40 7.19 -10.71 10.07
CA TRP A 40 8.65 -10.92 10.13
C TRP A 40 9.23 -11.58 8.86
N LEU A 41 8.94 -11.02 7.68
CA LEU A 41 9.46 -11.52 6.41
C LEU A 41 10.98 -11.28 6.33
N SER A 42 11.74 -12.37 6.29
CA SER A 42 13.20 -12.36 6.26
C SER A 42 13.71 -13.60 5.52
N GLU A 43 14.86 -13.46 4.87
CA GLU A 43 15.58 -14.53 4.16
C GLU A 43 16.30 -15.46 5.12
N THR A 44 16.63 -14.96 6.31
CA THR A 44 17.20 -15.73 7.41
C THR A 44 16.16 -15.93 8.49
N GLY A 45 16.07 -17.14 9.03
CA GLY A 45 15.23 -17.46 10.18
C GLY A 45 15.92 -17.08 11.48
N TYR A 46 15.19 -16.41 12.36
CA TYR A 46 15.62 -15.98 13.67
C TYR A 46 14.83 -16.77 14.74
N PRO A 47 15.47 -17.62 15.57
CA PRO A 47 14.79 -18.48 16.52
C PRO A 47 13.85 -17.77 17.49
N GLN A 48 14.15 -16.52 17.85
CA GLN A 48 13.33 -15.68 18.72
C GLN A 48 12.04 -15.16 18.04
N PHE A 49 11.94 -15.29 16.70
CA PHE A 49 10.78 -14.92 15.88
C PHE A 49 10.40 -16.09 14.98
N SER A 50 9.60 -17.02 15.49
CA SER A 50 9.23 -18.25 14.76
C SER A 50 8.68 -18.01 13.35
N GLU A 51 7.97 -16.89 13.15
CA GLU A 51 7.38 -16.48 11.88
C GLU A 51 8.43 -16.10 10.82
N SER A 52 9.65 -15.77 11.24
CA SER A 52 10.76 -15.51 10.33
C SER A 52 11.34 -16.79 9.72
N ILE A 53 11.13 -17.95 10.37
CA ILE A 53 11.62 -19.24 9.91
C ILE A 53 10.68 -19.77 8.83
N ARG A 54 11.16 -19.80 7.58
CA ARG A 54 10.37 -20.21 6.41
C ARG A 54 11.08 -21.28 5.61
N ASN A 55 10.35 -22.30 5.21
CA ASN A 55 10.80 -23.29 4.24
C ASN A 55 10.37 -22.89 2.81
N LYS A 56 10.74 -23.72 1.83
CA LYS A 56 10.42 -23.49 0.42
C LYS A 56 8.92 -23.38 0.15
N ASP A 57 8.11 -24.23 0.79
CA ASP A 57 6.66 -24.23 0.58
C ASP A 57 6.02 -22.96 1.15
N ASP A 58 6.56 -22.41 2.24
CA ASP A 58 6.11 -21.12 2.79
C ASP A 58 6.35 -20.00 1.78
N TRP A 59 7.53 -19.94 1.17
CA TRP A 59 7.83 -18.95 0.12
C TRP A 59 6.92 -19.10 -1.10
N GLN A 60 6.67 -20.33 -1.54
CA GLN A 60 5.75 -20.60 -2.65
C GLN A 60 4.31 -20.15 -2.32
N ARG A 61 3.85 -20.39 -1.09
CA ARG A 61 2.53 -19.92 -0.64
C ARG A 61 2.46 -18.40 -0.56
N LEU A 62 3.51 -17.75 -0.04
CA LEU A 62 3.57 -16.29 0.02
C LEU A 62 3.47 -15.67 -1.38
N SER A 63 4.25 -16.19 -2.33
CA SER A 63 4.21 -15.74 -3.72
C SER A 63 2.85 -16.02 -4.37
N TYR A 64 2.31 -17.22 -4.18
CA TYR A 64 0.96 -17.54 -4.65
C TYR A 64 -0.10 -16.56 -4.15
N TYR A 65 -0.09 -16.22 -2.85
CA TYR A 65 -1.04 -15.25 -2.30
C TYR A 65 -0.78 -13.83 -2.81
N SER A 66 0.49 -13.44 -2.98
CA SER A 66 0.84 -12.16 -3.60
C SER A 66 0.25 -12.04 -5.01
N ASP A 67 0.36 -13.07 -5.83
CA ASP A 67 -0.22 -13.10 -7.17
C ASP A 67 -1.76 -13.02 -7.14
N LYS A 68 -2.39 -13.68 -6.17
CA LYS A 68 -3.85 -13.64 -5.98
C LYS A 68 -4.37 -12.27 -5.54
N LEU A 69 -3.54 -11.45 -4.89
CA LEU A 69 -3.90 -10.07 -4.58
C LEU A 69 -4.00 -9.19 -5.84
N ASN A 70 -3.43 -9.64 -6.97
CA ASN A 70 -3.47 -8.95 -8.28
C ASN A 70 -3.26 -7.42 -8.15
N SER A 71 -2.29 -7.03 -7.33
CA SER A 71 -2.15 -5.64 -6.88
C SER A 71 -1.26 -4.85 -7.82
N ASP A 72 -1.68 -3.63 -8.13
CA ASP A 72 -0.83 -2.64 -8.79
C ASP A 72 0.10 -1.98 -7.77
N VAL A 73 -0.38 -1.81 -6.54
CA VAL A 73 0.36 -1.29 -5.40
C VAL A 73 0.09 -2.19 -4.19
N LEU A 74 1.12 -2.85 -3.67
CA LEU A 74 1.07 -3.60 -2.43
C LEU A 74 1.83 -2.85 -1.33
N ALA A 75 1.08 -2.33 -0.36
CA ALA A 75 1.65 -1.75 0.85
C ALA A 75 1.99 -2.88 1.85
N PHE A 76 3.22 -2.96 2.32
CA PHE A 76 3.65 -4.05 3.18
C PHE A 76 4.21 -3.61 4.54
N GLN A 77 4.15 -4.51 5.51
CA GLN A 77 4.72 -4.33 6.86
C GLN A 77 5.51 -5.56 7.30
N GLU A 78 6.44 -5.31 8.23
CA GLU A 78 7.31 -6.32 8.87
C GLU A 78 8.19 -7.08 7.88
N VAL A 79 8.82 -6.33 6.98
CA VAL A 79 9.77 -6.85 5.99
C VAL A 79 11.19 -6.46 6.38
N ASN A 80 12.12 -7.41 6.36
CA ASN A 80 13.51 -7.19 6.75
C ASN A 80 14.34 -6.51 5.66
N SER A 81 14.06 -6.79 4.39
CA SER A 81 14.90 -6.36 3.26
C SER A 81 14.13 -6.30 1.95
N ILE A 82 14.74 -5.71 0.92
CA ILE A 82 14.18 -5.70 -0.44
C ILE A 82 14.19 -7.13 -1.01
N GLU A 83 15.27 -7.86 -0.78
CA GLU A 83 15.47 -9.21 -1.28
C GLU A 83 14.42 -10.19 -0.73
N ALA A 84 13.98 -10.01 0.52
CA ALA A 84 12.91 -10.81 1.11
C ALA A 84 11.55 -10.57 0.42
N ILE A 85 11.15 -9.31 0.23
CA ILE A 85 9.86 -8.99 -0.40
C ILE A 85 9.87 -9.30 -1.89
N SER A 86 10.99 -9.11 -2.59
CA SER A 86 11.11 -9.47 -4.01
C SER A 86 10.87 -10.96 -4.26
N LYS A 87 11.23 -11.85 -3.33
CA LYS A 87 10.89 -13.29 -3.41
C LYS A 87 9.39 -13.57 -3.31
N VAL A 88 8.61 -12.65 -2.73
CA VAL A 88 7.15 -12.77 -2.57
C VAL A 88 6.43 -12.14 -3.75
N VAL A 89 6.79 -10.92 -4.14
CA VAL A 89 6.04 -10.15 -5.16
C VAL A 89 6.57 -10.35 -6.58
N GLY A 90 7.76 -10.90 -6.73
CA GLY A 90 8.41 -11.11 -8.02
C GLY A 90 8.99 -9.83 -8.64
N ASP A 91 9.57 -9.98 -9.83
CA ASP A 91 10.38 -8.94 -10.47
C ASP A 91 9.58 -7.85 -11.19
N ASN A 92 8.25 -7.95 -11.20
CA ASN A 92 7.38 -6.98 -11.87
C ASN A 92 7.13 -5.71 -11.04
N PHE A 93 7.70 -5.64 -9.83
CA PHE A 93 7.52 -4.54 -8.90
C PHE A 93 8.81 -3.77 -8.67
N ASN A 94 8.68 -2.45 -8.49
CA ASN A 94 9.68 -1.61 -7.86
C ASN A 94 9.38 -1.58 -6.35
N ILE A 95 10.41 -1.75 -5.51
CA ILE A 95 10.28 -1.83 -4.06
C ILE A 95 10.75 -0.52 -3.42
N TYR A 96 9.90 0.05 -2.58
CA TYR A 96 10.14 1.30 -1.85
C TYR A 96 10.02 1.02 -0.35
N LEU A 97 11.15 0.82 0.34
CA LEU A 97 11.18 0.70 1.79
C LEU A 97 11.14 2.08 2.45
N SER A 98 10.64 2.13 3.69
CA SER A 98 10.80 3.27 4.57
C SER A 98 12.25 3.73 4.60
N GLN A 99 12.49 5.05 4.54
CA GLN A 99 13.81 5.68 4.64
C GLN A 99 14.58 5.21 5.88
N ARG A 100 13.89 4.72 6.92
CA ARG A 100 14.48 4.04 8.08
C ARG A 100 15.51 2.97 7.69
N SER A 101 15.34 2.28 6.56
CA SER A 101 16.28 1.26 6.08
C SER A 101 17.62 1.85 5.62
N GLY A 102 17.67 3.14 5.33
CA GLY A 102 18.88 3.83 4.89
C GLY A 102 19.87 4.07 6.03
N TRP A 103 21.16 4.13 5.66
CA TRP A 103 22.29 4.30 6.59
C TRP A 103 22.16 5.54 7.51
N ARG A 104 21.51 6.60 7.06
CA ARG A 104 21.28 7.83 7.84
C ARG A 104 20.38 7.61 9.06
N TYR A 105 19.63 6.51 9.08
CA TYR A 105 18.70 6.13 10.15
C TYR A 105 19.18 4.90 10.92
N ARG A 106 20.49 4.60 10.90
CA ARG A 106 21.06 3.43 11.58
C ARG A 106 20.66 3.34 13.06
N ASP A 107 20.57 4.47 13.77
CA ASP A 107 20.17 4.50 15.18
C ASP A 107 18.70 4.10 15.39
N ASN A 108 17.88 4.19 14.34
CA ASN A 108 16.50 3.72 14.31
C ASN A 108 16.38 2.27 13.83
N GLN A 109 17.49 1.56 13.55
CA GLN A 109 17.52 0.17 13.11
C GLN A 109 17.88 -0.79 14.25
N PHE A 110 17.46 -2.04 14.12
CA PHE A 110 17.94 -3.14 14.97
C PHE A 110 19.18 -3.76 14.33
N ASP A 111 20.07 -4.28 15.16
CA ASP A 111 21.32 -4.89 14.70
C ASP A 111 21.09 -6.28 14.09
N ASP A 112 19.96 -6.93 14.42
CA ASP A 112 19.63 -8.30 14.00
C ASP A 112 18.60 -8.35 12.85
N ILE A 113 17.31 -8.16 13.16
CA ILE A 113 16.20 -8.24 12.22
C ILE A 113 15.37 -6.97 12.30
N ASN A 114 15.13 -6.39 11.13
CA ASN A 114 14.37 -5.19 10.99
C ASN A 114 12.94 -5.47 10.51
N GLN A 115 12.03 -4.56 10.85
CA GLN A 115 10.62 -4.62 10.47
C GLN A 115 10.26 -3.38 9.68
N TYR A 116 10.80 -3.26 8.48
CA TYR A 116 10.47 -2.14 7.60
C TYR A 116 9.03 -2.25 7.10
N THR A 117 8.52 -1.08 6.72
CA THR A 117 7.28 -0.94 5.98
C THR A 117 7.60 -0.28 4.64
N GLY A 118 6.70 -0.38 3.67
CA GLY A 118 6.96 0.14 2.35
C GLY A 118 5.91 -0.25 1.33
N PHE A 119 6.27 -0.11 0.07
CA PHE A 119 5.42 -0.43 -1.07
C PHE A 119 6.16 -1.29 -2.09
N ALA A 120 5.46 -2.25 -2.68
CA ALA A 120 5.80 -2.84 -3.95
C ALA A 120 4.85 -2.24 -4.99
N VAL A 121 5.37 -1.53 -5.98
CA VAL A 121 4.57 -0.87 -7.02
C VAL A 121 4.89 -1.47 -8.38
N ASN A 122 3.85 -1.86 -9.14
CA ASN A 122 4.01 -2.43 -10.47
C ASN A 122 4.84 -1.48 -11.35
N LYS A 123 5.84 -2.02 -12.05
CA LYS A 123 6.80 -1.27 -12.87
C LYS A 123 6.17 -0.43 -13.99
N SER A 124 4.92 -0.71 -14.37
CA SER A 124 4.18 0.10 -15.34
C SER A 124 3.70 1.46 -14.79
N LEU A 125 3.81 1.69 -13.48
CA LEU A 125 3.39 2.92 -12.82
C LEU A 125 4.57 3.86 -12.53
N GLU A 126 4.33 5.16 -12.67
CA GLU A 126 5.29 6.19 -12.28
C GLU A 126 5.16 6.45 -10.77
N VAL A 127 6.29 6.47 -10.06
CA VAL A 127 6.32 6.71 -8.61
C VAL A 127 7.27 7.86 -8.29
N LYS A 128 6.82 8.73 -7.38
CA LYS A 128 7.64 9.76 -6.76
C LYS A 128 7.69 9.53 -5.25
N GLU A 129 8.89 9.27 -4.73
CA GLU A 129 9.13 9.14 -3.30
C GLU A 129 9.13 10.49 -2.60
N HIS A 130 8.63 10.51 -1.38
CA HIS A 130 8.67 11.68 -0.50
C HIS A 130 9.45 11.36 0.77
N LYS A 131 9.66 12.40 1.59
CA LYS A 131 10.24 12.21 2.91
C LYS A 131 9.28 11.43 3.81
N ASP A 132 9.80 10.39 4.46
CA ASP A 132 9.06 9.60 5.44
C ASP A 132 8.64 10.46 6.64
N LEU A 133 7.49 10.10 7.21
CA LEU A 133 7.05 10.66 8.48
C LEU A 133 7.60 9.80 9.62
N ASN A 134 8.41 10.42 10.49
CA ASN A 134 8.81 9.81 11.75
C ASN A 134 7.70 10.01 12.78
N LEU A 135 7.03 8.91 13.15
CA LEU A 135 5.90 8.90 14.09
C LEU A 135 6.31 8.43 15.49
N ASN A 136 7.62 8.39 15.78
CA ASN A 136 8.10 8.00 17.09
C ASN A 136 7.86 9.13 18.11
N THR A 137 7.14 8.80 19.18
CA THR A 137 6.90 9.68 20.33
C THR A 137 8.05 9.63 21.35
N GLU A 138 8.96 8.66 21.20
CA GLU A 138 10.10 8.42 22.07
C GLU A 138 11.39 8.82 21.34
N ARG A 139 12.35 9.41 22.06
CA ARG A 139 13.65 9.88 21.49
C ARG A 139 14.40 8.79 20.72
N ASN A 140 14.29 7.53 21.15
CA ASN A 140 14.97 6.37 20.55
C ASN A 140 13.97 5.38 19.91
N GLY A 141 12.80 5.86 19.48
CA GLY A 141 11.82 5.01 18.83
C GLY A 141 12.33 4.47 17.49
N LYS A 142 12.17 3.17 17.27
CA LYS A 142 12.65 2.47 16.07
C LYS A 142 11.55 2.07 15.09
N LEU A 143 10.32 1.85 15.56
CA LEU A 143 9.32 1.12 14.77
C LEU A 143 8.27 2.01 14.09
N ARG A 144 8.11 3.26 14.51
CA ARG A 144 7.01 4.13 14.05
C ARG A 144 7.49 5.04 12.92
N PHE A 145 7.48 4.52 11.69
CA PHE A 145 7.74 5.28 10.46
C PHE A 145 6.59 5.08 9.48
N ALA A 146 6.27 6.12 8.70
CA ALA A 146 5.35 6.04 7.59
C ALA A 146 6.06 6.39 6.28
N THR A 147 6.08 5.43 5.36
CA THR A 147 6.55 5.62 3.98
C THR A 147 5.50 6.38 3.19
N TYR A 148 5.93 7.34 2.39
CA TYR A 148 5.05 8.17 1.59
C TYR A 148 5.51 8.20 0.12
N ILE A 149 4.62 7.81 -0.78
CA ILE A 149 4.83 7.87 -2.22
C ILE A 149 3.65 8.55 -2.93
N GLU A 150 3.92 9.19 -4.05
CA GLU A 150 2.93 9.56 -5.07
C GLU A 150 2.99 8.52 -6.19
N VAL A 151 1.85 7.91 -6.53
CA VAL A 151 1.71 6.94 -7.62
C VAL A 151 0.89 7.55 -8.74
N LYS A 152 1.41 7.57 -9.96
CA LYS A 152 0.77 8.18 -11.11
C LYS A 152 0.50 7.14 -12.20
N ARG A 153 -0.76 7.08 -12.63
CA ARG A 153 -1.20 6.30 -13.79
C ARG A 153 -1.15 7.19 -15.04
N PRO A 154 -0.97 6.61 -16.24
CA PRO A 154 -1.13 7.35 -17.49
C PRO A 154 -2.48 8.05 -17.54
N ASN A 155 -2.48 9.34 -17.86
CA ASN A 155 -3.68 10.17 -18.02
C ASN A 155 -4.61 10.27 -16.78
N ALA A 156 -4.09 10.02 -15.58
CA ALA A 156 -4.84 10.19 -14.33
C ALA A 156 -4.09 11.11 -13.35
N ALA A 157 -4.84 11.65 -12.39
CA ALA A 157 -4.24 12.36 -11.26
C ALA A 157 -3.32 11.43 -10.45
N ALA A 158 -2.26 12.00 -9.89
CA ALA A 158 -1.42 11.28 -8.95
C ALA A 158 -2.21 10.94 -7.69
N ILE A 159 -1.93 9.78 -7.12
CA ILE A 159 -2.52 9.28 -5.89
C ILE A 159 -1.45 9.30 -4.80
N HIS A 160 -1.80 9.85 -3.65
CA HIS A 160 -0.91 9.90 -2.50
C HIS A 160 -1.12 8.67 -1.63
N ALA A 161 -0.07 7.89 -1.39
CA ALA A 161 -0.14 6.67 -0.59
C ALA A 161 0.80 6.75 0.62
N TYR A 162 0.21 6.58 1.80
CA TYR A 162 0.95 6.50 3.08
C TYR A 162 0.82 5.11 3.66
N GLN A 163 1.95 4.53 4.08
CA GLN A 163 1.99 3.20 4.69
C GLN A 163 2.80 3.26 5.97
N CYS A 164 2.16 2.95 7.11
CA CYS A 164 2.81 2.97 8.42
C CYS A 164 2.67 1.65 9.19
N THR A 165 3.62 1.42 10.09
CA THR A 165 3.55 0.37 11.10
C THR A 165 3.46 1.01 12.48
N LEU A 166 2.40 0.69 13.22
CA LEU A 166 2.25 1.18 14.59
C LEU A 166 2.78 0.14 15.59
N LYS A 167 3.65 0.58 16.51
CA LYS A 167 4.12 -0.23 17.63
C LYS A 167 2.94 -0.58 18.54
N ARG A 168 2.67 -1.88 18.72
CA ARG A 168 1.75 -2.41 19.72
C ARG A 168 2.31 -2.14 21.12
N VAL A 169 1.54 -1.52 22.00
CA VAL A 169 1.84 -1.50 23.44
C VAL A 169 1.12 -2.69 24.06
N ALA A 170 1.85 -3.75 24.41
CA ALA A 170 1.32 -4.80 25.27
C ALA A 170 1.40 -4.31 26.72
N LYS A 171 0.30 -3.78 27.27
CA LYS A 171 0.13 -3.80 28.73
C LYS A 171 -0.29 -5.22 29.09
N LEU A 172 0.66 -6.03 29.50
CA LEU A 172 0.37 -7.30 30.19
C LEU A 172 -0.26 -6.95 31.54
N LYS A 173 -1.59 -6.95 31.64
CA LYS A 173 -2.24 -7.10 32.94
C LYS A 173 -2.26 -8.61 33.22
N LYS A 174 -1.45 -9.06 34.18
CA LYS A 174 -1.53 -10.43 34.71
C LYS A 174 -2.91 -10.58 35.35
N GLU A 175 -3.85 -11.19 34.63
CA GLU A 175 -5.01 -11.82 35.26
C GLU A 175 -4.87 -13.32 35.03
N THR A 176 -4.73 -14.00 36.16
CA THR A 176 -4.51 -15.43 36.31
C THR A 176 -5.76 -16.20 35.85
N THR A 177 -5.54 -17.33 35.18
CA THR A 177 -6.48 -18.42 34.81
C THR A 177 -7.14 -18.39 33.41
N ALA A 178 -6.94 -19.52 32.70
CA ALA A 178 -7.51 -20.01 31.43
C ALA A 178 -6.96 -19.48 30.08
N PRO A 179 -6.86 -20.35 29.03
CA PRO A 179 -6.14 -20.05 27.79
C PRO A 179 -7.06 -19.30 26.82
N VAL A 180 -7.07 -17.97 26.91
CA VAL A 180 -7.64 -17.15 25.84
C VAL A 180 -6.63 -17.12 24.68
N ARG A 181 -6.88 -17.90 23.63
CA ARG A 181 -6.24 -17.66 22.32
C ARG A 181 -6.81 -16.35 21.76
N SER A 182 -6.22 -15.23 22.15
CA SER A 182 -6.51 -13.94 21.55
C SER A 182 -5.79 -13.86 20.20
N PHE A 183 -6.53 -13.98 19.10
CA PHE A 183 -6.08 -13.51 17.80
C PHE A 183 -6.03 -11.97 17.85
N VAL A 184 -4.86 -11.39 17.65
CA VAL A 184 -4.64 -9.94 17.76
C VAL A 184 -4.39 -9.36 16.37
N LEU A 185 -5.30 -8.47 15.93
CA LEU A 185 -5.21 -7.77 14.65
C LEU A 185 -4.08 -6.73 14.68
N LYS A 186 -3.16 -6.84 13.71
CA LYS A 186 -2.09 -5.86 13.46
C LYS A 186 -2.68 -4.65 12.72
N GLY A 187 -2.43 -3.44 13.22
CA GLY A 187 -2.98 -2.20 12.69
C GLY A 187 -2.54 -1.94 11.25
N LYS A 188 -3.50 -1.84 10.33
CA LYS A 188 -3.30 -1.44 8.94
C LYS A 188 -3.65 0.04 8.81
N CYS A 189 -2.74 0.86 8.31
CA CYS A 189 -3.09 2.19 7.85
C CYS A 189 -2.40 2.41 6.50
N LEU A 190 -3.21 2.23 5.45
CA LEU A 190 -2.95 2.70 4.11
C LEU A 190 -3.93 3.85 3.88
N ILE A 191 -3.42 5.07 3.72
CA ILE A 191 -4.25 6.22 3.35
C ILE A 191 -3.97 6.49 1.87
N VAL A 192 -5.03 6.42 1.07
CA VAL A 192 -5.03 6.71 -0.36
C VAL A 192 -5.91 7.94 -0.55
N GLY A 193 -5.32 9.05 -1.00
CA GLY A 193 -5.99 10.33 -1.22
C GLY A 193 -5.67 10.92 -2.58
#